data_AF-A0A7R9DVB8-F1
#
_entry.id   AF-A0A7R9DVB8-F1
#
_cell.length_a   1.000
_cell.length_b   1.000
_cell.length_c   1.000
_cell.angle_alpha   90.00
_cell.angle_beta   90.00
_cell.angle_gamma   90.00
#
_symmetry.space_group_name_H-M   'P 1'
#
loop_
_entity.id
_entity.type
_entity.pdbx_description
1 polymer ?
#
loop_
_entity_poly.entity_id
_entity_poly.type
_entity_poly.pdbx_seq_one_letter_code
_entity_poly.pdbx_strand_id
1 'polypeptide(L)'
;QNCKIYICATKVDTEDSNPRQISKETATKYAQSIQAKYMETSSKTGENVEELFQLIADDFMSEPENVKNVEEIIMLTAKTKKQTCC
;
A
#
# COMPACT_ATOMS: atom_id res chain seq x y z
N GLN A 1 13.38 -0.75 -11.25
CA GLN A 1 12.27 -0.85 -12.21
C GLN A 1 11.43 -2.04 -11.76
N ASN A 2 10.15 -1.81 -11.43
CA ASN A 2 9.07 -2.75 -11.05
C ASN A 2 8.26 -2.11 -9.90
N CYS A 3 7.15 -1.44 -10.24
CA CYS A 3 6.22 -0.91 -9.22
C CYS A 3 5.04 -1.88 -9.08
N LYS A 4 4.69 -2.25 -7.86
CA LYS A 4 3.42 -2.94 -7.59
C LYS A 4 2.27 -1.93 -7.66
N ILE A 5 1.19 -2.32 -8.32
CA ILE A 5 0.00 -1.47 -8.50
C ILE A 5 -1.10 -1.95 -7.54
N TYR A 6 -1.74 -0.99 -6.89
CA TYR A 6 -2.87 -1.22 -5.98
C TYR A 6 -4.02 -0.30 -6.41
N ILE A 7 -5.20 -0.87 -6.61
CA ILE A 7 -6.42 -0.13 -6.90
C ILE A 7 -7.20 0.05 -5.59
N CYS A 8 -7.40 1.31 -5.24
CA CYS A 8 -8.16 1.71 -4.05
C CYS A 8 -9.51 2.27 -4.48
N ALA A 9 -10.59 1.51 -4.25
CA ALA A 9 -11.94 2.02 -4.41
C ALA A 9 -12.30 2.86 -3.16
N THR A 10 -12.29 4.17 -3.29
CA THR A 10 -12.45 5.09 -2.15
C THR A 10 -13.90 5.49 -1.92
N LYS A 11 -14.17 6.07 -0.74
CA LYS A 11 -15.46 6.68 -0.36
C LYS A 11 -16.63 5.69 -0.31
N VAL A 12 -16.37 4.44 0.06
CA VAL A 12 -17.42 3.41 0.17
C VAL A 12 -18.51 3.76 1.19
N ASP A 13 -18.24 4.68 2.11
CA ASP A 13 -19.21 5.25 3.04
C ASP A 13 -20.30 6.12 2.39
N THR A 14 -20.15 6.48 1.11
CA THR A 14 -21.05 7.43 0.43
C THR A 14 -22.08 6.79 -0.47
N GLU A 15 -22.16 5.45 -0.54
CA GLU A 15 -23.02 4.73 -1.50
C GLU A 15 -24.50 5.13 -1.45
N ASP A 16 -25.04 5.41 -0.26
CA ASP A 16 -26.43 5.84 -0.09
C ASP A 16 -26.72 7.20 -0.75
N SER A 17 -25.72 8.09 -0.77
CA SER A 17 -25.83 9.47 -1.29
C SER A 17 -25.25 9.64 -2.70
N ASN A 18 -24.34 8.75 -3.07
CA ASN A 18 -23.64 8.74 -4.34
C ASN A 18 -23.56 7.29 -4.84
N PRO A 19 -24.56 6.84 -5.59
CA PRO A 19 -24.68 5.44 -5.97
C PRO A 19 -23.49 5.00 -6.80
N ARG A 20 -23.03 3.79 -6.50
CA ARG A 20 -21.89 3.15 -7.16
C ARG A 20 -22.10 3.07 -8.68
N GLN A 21 -21.15 3.64 -9.43
CA GLN A 21 -21.15 3.63 -10.90
C GLN A 21 -20.47 2.38 -11.48
N ILE A 22 -19.55 1.77 -10.75
CA ILE A 22 -18.80 0.59 -11.17
C ILE A 22 -18.97 -0.50 -10.12
N SER A 23 -19.52 -1.64 -10.52
CA SER A 23 -19.69 -2.78 -9.61
C SER A 23 -18.34 -3.26 -9.08
N LYS A 24 -18.35 -3.76 -7.84
CA LYS A 24 -17.18 -4.34 -7.20
C LYS A 24 -16.55 -5.45 -8.05
N GLU A 25 -17.38 -6.28 -8.69
CA GLU A 25 -16.92 -7.36 -9.57
C GLU A 25 -16.13 -6.81 -10.77
N THR A 26 -16.65 -5.79 -11.46
CA THR A 26 -15.98 -5.20 -12.62
C THR A 26 -14.64 -4.56 -12.22
N ALA A 27 -14.62 -3.80 -11.13
CA ALA A 27 -13.40 -3.19 -10.62
C ALA A 27 -12.36 -4.25 -10.19
N THR A 28 -12.80 -5.33 -9.55
CA THR A 28 -11.94 -6.46 -9.15
C THR A 28 -11.34 -7.16 -10.37
N LYS A 29 -12.16 -7.47 -11.40
CA LYS A 29 -11.69 -8.06 -12.65
C LYS A 29 -10.68 -7.17 -13.36
N TYR A 30 -10.89 -5.85 -13.35
CA TYR A 30 -9.95 -4.90 -13.90
C TYR A 30 -8.61 -4.90 -13.13
N ALA A 31 -8.64 -4.89 -11.80
CA ALA A 31 -7.41 -5.00 -11.00
C ALA A 31 -6.64 -6.29 -11.35
N GLN A 32 -7.33 -7.42 -11.43
CA GLN A 32 -6.74 -8.70 -11.79
C GLN A 32 -6.11 -8.68 -13.19
N SER A 33 -6.74 -8.04 -14.18
CA SER A 33 -6.23 -8.01 -15.56
C SER A 33 -4.91 -7.24 -15.70
N ILE A 34 -4.66 -6.27 -14.82
CA ILE A 34 -3.41 -5.50 -14.76
C ILE A 34 -2.44 -5.99 -13.67
N GLN A 35 -2.73 -7.15 -13.06
CA GLN A 35 -1.94 -7.72 -11.95
C GLN A 35 -1.83 -6.77 -10.73
N ALA A 36 -2.87 -5.96 -10.50
CA ALA A 36 -3.00 -5.11 -9.33
C ALA A 36 -3.85 -5.79 -8.26
N LYS A 37 -3.60 -5.43 -6.99
CA LYS A 37 -4.49 -5.76 -5.88
C LYS A 37 -5.63 -4.74 -5.79
N TYR A 38 -6.80 -5.15 -5.33
CA TYR A 38 -7.98 -4.28 -5.17
C TYR A 38 -8.39 -4.22 -3.70
N MET A 39 -8.69 -3.02 -3.21
CA MET A 39 -9.25 -2.82 -1.88
C MET A 39 -10.27 -1.67 -1.88
N GLU A 40 -11.37 -1.87 -1.16
CA GLU A 40 -12.38 -0.85 -0.89
C GLU A 40 -12.03 -0.12 0.39
N THR A 41 -12.08 1.21 0.40
CA THR A 41 -11.62 2.03 1.52
C THR A 41 -12.54 3.22 1.76
N SER A 42 -12.57 3.69 3.01
CA SER A 42 -13.14 4.99 3.35
C SER A 42 -12.18 5.77 4.23
N SER A 43 -11.67 6.89 3.71
CA SER A 43 -10.87 7.82 4.51
C SER A 43 -11.69 8.53 5.59
N LYS A 44 -13.02 8.51 5.49
CA LYS A 44 -13.92 9.15 6.47
C LYS A 44 -14.14 8.25 7.68
N THR A 45 -14.39 6.97 7.47
CA THR A 45 -14.64 6.00 8.54
C THR A 45 -13.37 5.30 9.01
N GLY A 46 -12.29 5.35 8.21
CA GLY A 46 -11.06 4.60 8.41
C GLY A 46 -11.12 3.18 7.84
N GLU A 47 -12.23 2.78 7.23
CA GLU A 47 -12.43 1.42 6.70
C GLU A 47 -11.32 1.05 5.71
N ASN A 48 -10.65 -0.07 6.01
CA ASN A 48 -9.59 -0.71 5.21
C ASN A 48 -8.36 0.17 4.91
N VAL A 49 -8.22 1.33 5.56
CA VAL A 49 -7.07 2.21 5.32
C VAL A 49 -5.81 1.60 5.91
N GLU A 50 -5.88 1.09 7.14
CA GLU A 50 -4.74 0.44 7.79
C GLU A 50 -4.32 -0.83 7.04
N GLU A 51 -5.31 -1.65 6.67
CA GLU A 51 -5.14 -2.91 5.95
C GLU A 51 -4.50 -2.69 4.57
N LEU A 52 -4.85 -1.60 3.87
CA LEU A 52 -4.25 -1.25 2.59
C LEU A 52 -2.75 -0.99 2.75
N PHE A 53 -2.38 -0.16 3.72
CA PHE A 53 -0.97 0.19 3.92
C PHE A 53 -0.17 -0.96 4.51
N GLN A 54 -0.75 -1.77 5.39
CA GLN A 54 -0.13 -2.99 5.89
C GLN A 54 0.13 -3.98 4.75
N LEU A 55 -0.84 -4.18 3.85
CA LEU A 55 -0.69 -5.01 2.66
C LEU A 55 0.48 -4.54 1.76
N ILE A 56 0.59 -3.23 1.54
CA ILE A 56 1.69 -2.65 0.75
C ILE A 56 3.04 -2.91 1.45
N ALA A 57 3.11 -2.70 2.77
CA ALA A 57 4.32 -2.93 3.55
C ALA A 57 4.74 -4.41 3.52
N ASP A 58 3.79 -5.32 3.74
CA ASP A 58 4.02 -6.77 3.71
C ASP A 58 4.48 -7.22 2.33
N ASP A 59 3.85 -6.72 1.27
CA ASP A 59 4.26 -7.00 -0.10
C ASP A 59 5.68 -6.50 -0.40
N PHE A 60 6.03 -5.33 0.11
CA PHE A 60 7.36 -4.76 -0.06
C PHE A 60 8.41 -5.63 0.64
N MET A 61 8.14 -6.02 1.89
CA MET A 61 9.03 -6.87 2.70
C MET A 61 9.10 -8.32 2.21
N SER A 62 8.10 -8.81 1.49
CA SER A 62 8.11 -10.16 0.90
C SER A 62 9.14 -10.31 -0.23
N GLU A 63 9.63 -9.20 -0.79
CA GLU A 63 10.67 -9.20 -1.82
C GLU A 63 12.07 -9.21 -1.18
N PRO A 64 12.89 -10.27 -1.37
CA PRO A 64 14.19 -10.38 -0.72
C PRO A 64 15.17 -9.26 -1.04
N GLU A 65 15.05 -8.64 -2.21
CA GLU A 65 15.89 -7.50 -2.62
C GLU A 65 15.60 -6.26 -1.75
N ASN A 66 14.34 -6.01 -1.44
CA ASN A 66 13.93 -4.88 -0.62
C ASN A 66 14.40 -5.05 0.83
N VAL A 67 14.33 -6.27 1.37
CA VAL A 67 14.80 -6.56 2.74
C VAL A 67 16.28 -6.24 2.89
N LYS A 68 17.12 -6.69 1.95
CA LYS A 68 18.56 -6.41 1.96
C LYS A 68 18.84 -4.91 1.95
N ASN A 69 18.15 -4.16 1.08
CA ASN A 69 18.29 -2.70 0.99
C ASN A 69 17.92 -2.02 2.31
N VAL A 70 16.84 -2.46 2.98
CA VAL A 70 16.39 -1.92 4.26
C VAL A 70 17.42 -2.19 5.37
N GLU A 71 17.93 -3.42 5.47
CA GLU A 71 18.98 -3.78 6.44
C GLU A 71 20.26 -2.93 6.23
N GLU A 72 20.65 -2.71 4.98
CA GLU A 72 21.81 -1.90 4.63
C GLU A 72 21.62 -0.43 5.03
N ILE A 73 20.43 0.15 4.77
CA ILE A 73 20.06 1.50 5.20
C ILE A 73 20.05 1.64 6.72
N ILE A 74 19.49 0.68 7.45
CA ILE A 74 19.48 0.67 8.93
C ILE A 74 20.91 0.61 9.46
N MET A 75 21.77 -0.22 8.86
CA MET A 75 23.18 -0.31 9.25
C MET A 75 23.96 0.98 8.97
N LEU A 76 23.71 1.66 7.84
CA LEU A 76 24.35 2.94 7.48
C LEU A 76 23.92 4.07 8.43
N THR A 77 22.64 4.14 8.78
CA THR A 77 22.10 5.14 9.72
C THR A 77 22.55 4.91 11.16
N ALA A 78 22.74 3.66 11.58
CA ALA A 78 23.32 3.33 12.88
C ALA A 78 24.81 3.72 12.97
N LYS A 79 25.58 3.54 11.88
CA LYS A 79 27.01 3.91 11.82
C LYS A 79 27.24 5.42 11.81
N THR A 80 26.36 6.20 11.20
CA THR A 80 26.45 7.67 11.13
C THR A 80 26.13 8.39 12.43
N LYS A 81 25.55 7.72 13.44
CA LYS A 81 25.35 8.30 14.79
C LYS A 81 26.61 8.38 15.66
N LYS A 82 27.77 7.88 15.19
CA LYS A 82 29.07 8.16 15.82
C LYS A 82 29.79 9.25 15.03
N GLN A 83 30.10 10.35 15.72
CA GLN A 83 30.85 11.57 15.31
C GLN A 83 29.91 12.75 15.01
N THR A 84 30.02 13.93 15.62
CA THR A 84 30.98 14.62 16.52
C THR A 84 30.21 15.82 17.13
N CYS A 85 30.49 16.34 18.32
CA CYS A 85 31.54 17.35 18.54
C CYS A 85 31.55 17.79 20.03
N CYS A 86 32.77 17.99 20.55
CA CYS A 86 33.23 18.69 21.77
C CYS A 86 32.35 18.70 23.03
#